data_AF-A0A4R1ANE1-F1
#
_entry.id   AF-A0A4R1ANE1-F1
#
_cell.length_a   1.000
_cell.length_b   1.000
_cell.length_c   1.000
_cell.angle_alpha   90.00
_cell.angle_beta   90.00
_cell.angle_gamma   90.00
#
_symmetry.space_group_name_H-M   'P 1'
#
loop_
_entity.id
_entity.type
_entity.pdbx_description
1 polymer ?
#
loop_
_entity_poly.entity_id
_entity_poly.type
_entity_poly.pdbx_seq_one_letter_code
_entity_poly.pdbx_strand_id
1 'polypeptide(L)'
;MGRTEDDGARDDGQRQDGYDDDPAHGSTVGRPRARARASRWTRDELSSYAGHTIPDLVGPGLRLLFVGINPGLVSAATGLHFARNGNRFYPALRAAGILPADVLKPEDAVPALLERGVGITNLVPRASARADELDDDELREGRARLERLVAEHRPRVVAVAGITAYRTAFGERRASAGEQERTIGDARLWVVPNPSGLNAHATVASLADAYGEAADAAGLQRLHA
;
A
#
# COMPACT_ATOMS: atom_id res chain seq x y z
N MET A 1 26.60 -55.87 -46.30
CA MET A 1 27.98 -55.57 -46.74
C MET A 1 28.60 -54.72 -45.64
N GLY A 2 29.34 -55.31 -44.70
CA GLY A 2 30.82 -55.48 -44.69
C GLY A 2 31.33 -54.64 -43.50
N ARG A 3 31.75 -55.21 -42.35
CA ARG A 3 33.12 -55.65 -41.98
C ARG A 3 34.19 -54.69 -42.53
N THR A 4 35.02 -54.03 -41.71
CA THR A 4 36.16 -54.56 -40.91
C THR A 4 36.60 -53.52 -39.86
N GLU A 5 36.92 -53.87 -38.60
CA GLU A 5 38.27 -54.13 -38.01
C GLU A 5 39.18 -52.87 -38.07
N ASP A 6 39.77 -52.37 -36.97
CA ASP A 6 41.02 -52.83 -36.33
C ASP A 6 41.20 -52.00 -35.02
N ASP A 7 41.36 -52.49 -33.80
CA ASP A 7 42.38 -53.34 -33.15
C ASP A 7 43.70 -52.62 -32.75
N GLY A 8 44.01 -52.78 -31.44
CA GLY A 8 45.34 -52.67 -30.83
C GLY A 8 45.86 -51.28 -30.41
N ALA A 9 46.60 -51.09 -29.31
CA ALA A 9 46.98 -51.91 -28.16
C ALA A 9 47.93 -51.06 -27.29
N ARG A 10 47.78 -51.12 -25.94
CA ARG A 10 48.83 -51.08 -24.87
C ARG A 10 49.72 -49.80 -24.80
N ASP A 11 50.35 -49.37 -23.72
CA ASP A 11 50.68 -49.75 -22.33
C ASP A 11 51.07 -48.39 -21.69
N ASP A 12 50.97 -48.02 -20.42
CA ASP A 12 51.64 -48.54 -19.23
C ASP A 12 51.52 -47.36 -18.23
N GLY A 13 51.30 -47.61 -16.94
CA GLY A 13 51.51 -46.51 -15.99
C GLY A 13 50.85 -46.59 -14.62
N GLN A 14 51.33 -47.54 -13.83
CA GLN A 14 51.53 -47.40 -12.38
C GLN A 14 50.33 -47.55 -11.43
N ARG A 15 50.51 -48.57 -10.59
CA ARG A 15 49.90 -48.80 -9.28
C ARG A 15 50.33 -47.71 -8.30
N GLN A 16 49.41 -47.31 -7.42
CA GLN A 16 49.67 -47.14 -5.98
C GLN A 16 48.35 -47.07 -5.19
N ASP A 17 48.09 -48.15 -4.45
CA ASP A 17 47.82 -48.19 -3.01
C ASP A 17 46.82 -47.21 -2.39
N GLY A 18 45.64 -47.75 -2.03
CA GLY A 18 45.12 -47.78 -0.66
C GLY A 18 44.51 -46.51 -0.06
N TYR A 19 43.18 -46.53 0.15
CA TYR A 19 42.60 -46.36 1.50
C TYR A 19 41.14 -46.84 1.54
N ASP A 20 40.77 -47.37 2.71
CA ASP A 20 39.51 -48.00 3.07
C ASP A 20 38.27 -47.07 3.17
N ASP A 21 37.11 -47.72 3.17
CA ASP A 21 35.76 -47.35 3.65
C ASP A 21 35.53 -45.99 4.33
N ASP A 22 34.46 -45.28 3.93
CA ASP A 22 33.35 -44.90 4.83
C ASP A 22 32.09 -44.42 4.04
N PRO A 23 30.86 -44.76 4.43
CA PRO A 23 29.63 -44.36 3.76
C PRO A 23 28.99 -43.09 4.36
N ALA A 24 28.24 -42.38 3.51
CA ALA A 24 27.11 -41.51 3.84
C ALA A 24 27.25 -40.41 4.94
N HIS A 25 27.11 -39.14 4.53
CA HIS A 25 26.07 -38.22 5.05
C HIS A 25 26.19 -36.81 4.45
N GLY A 26 25.46 -36.55 3.36
CA GLY A 26 25.20 -35.19 2.89
C GLY A 26 24.02 -34.57 3.65
N SER A 27 24.27 -33.96 4.81
CA SER A 27 23.27 -33.11 5.48
C SER A 27 23.34 -31.69 4.91
N THR A 28 22.48 -31.39 3.93
CA THR A 28 22.25 -30.02 3.48
C THR A 28 21.51 -29.26 4.59
N VAL A 29 22.26 -28.49 5.39
CA VAL A 29 21.69 -27.57 6.38
C VAL A 29 20.87 -26.50 5.64
N GLY A 30 19.55 -26.66 5.64
CA GLY A 30 18.64 -25.65 5.12
C GLY A 30 18.82 -24.34 5.88
N ARG A 31 19.10 -23.24 5.16
CA ARG A 31 19.13 -21.89 5.73
C ARG A 31 17.80 -21.64 6.46
N PRO A 32 17.81 -21.19 7.72
CA PRO A 32 16.57 -20.88 8.42
C PRO A 32 15.83 -19.77 7.68
N ARG A 33 14.58 -20.05 7.27
CA ARG A 33 13.65 -19.03 6.78
C ARG A 33 13.55 -17.95 7.86
N ALA A 34 13.88 -16.70 7.50
CA ALA A 34 13.72 -15.55 8.39
C ALA A 34 12.30 -15.58 8.98
N ARG A 35 12.19 -15.71 10.30
CA ARG A 35 10.91 -15.63 11.00
C ARG A 35 10.27 -14.29 10.63
N ALA A 36 9.07 -14.33 10.05
CA ALA A 36 8.25 -13.15 9.90
C ALA A 36 8.17 -12.47 11.28
N ARG A 37 8.55 -11.18 11.37
CA ARG A 37 8.47 -10.44 12.62
C ARG A 37 7.03 -10.55 13.12
N ALA A 38 6.86 -11.12 14.32
CA ALA A 38 5.55 -11.21 14.94
C ALA A 38 4.94 -9.79 14.98
N SER A 39 3.67 -9.70 14.61
CA SER A 39 2.91 -8.46 14.79
C SER A 39 3.08 -8.00 16.23
N ARG A 40 3.35 -6.70 16.44
CA ARG A 40 3.39 -6.09 17.78
C ARG A 40 2.11 -6.35 18.58
N TRP A 41 1.02 -6.61 17.88
CA TRP A 41 -0.31 -6.80 18.42
C TRP A 41 -0.79 -8.24 18.23
N THR A 42 -1.43 -8.78 19.26
CA THR A 42 -2.25 -9.99 19.16
C THR A 42 -3.52 -9.72 18.36
N ARG A 43 -4.23 -10.79 17.97
CA ARG A 43 -5.51 -10.67 17.26
C ARG A 43 -6.59 -10.04 18.14
N ASP A 44 -6.67 -10.44 19.40
CA ASP A 44 -7.70 -9.98 20.32
C ASP A 44 -7.50 -8.51 20.67
N GLU A 45 -6.25 -8.08 20.88
CA GLU A 45 -5.92 -6.66 21.04
C GLU A 45 -6.29 -5.83 19.82
N LEU A 46 -6.05 -6.30 18.59
CA LEU A 46 -6.49 -5.54 17.41
C LEU A 46 -8.01 -5.50 17.28
N SER A 47 -8.69 -6.59 17.64
CA SER A 47 -10.14 -6.69 17.52
C SER A 47 -10.86 -5.74 18.49
N SER A 48 -10.25 -5.39 19.63
CA SER A 48 -10.81 -4.40 20.55
C SER A 48 -10.89 -2.98 19.96
N TYR A 49 -10.12 -2.69 18.91
CA TYR A 49 -10.20 -1.42 18.17
C TYR A 49 -11.26 -1.41 17.06
N ALA A 50 -11.98 -2.51 16.83
CA ALA A 50 -13.14 -2.49 15.95
C ALA A 50 -14.15 -1.45 16.47
N GLY A 51 -14.76 -0.68 15.58
CA GLY A 51 -15.68 0.37 16.01
C GLY A 51 -15.02 1.72 16.35
N HIS A 52 -13.71 1.75 16.61
CA HIS A 52 -13.03 3.00 16.97
C HIS A 52 -12.87 3.93 15.77
N THR A 53 -12.74 5.22 16.04
CA THR A 53 -12.48 6.25 15.03
C THR A 53 -11.08 6.84 15.20
N ILE A 54 -10.51 7.37 14.13
CA ILE A 54 -9.29 8.19 14.19
C ILE A 54 -9.60 9.62 13.69
N PRO A 55 -8.93 10.66 14.23
CA PRO A 55 -9.12 12.02 13.74
C PRO A 55 -8.72 12.18 12.28
N ASP A 56 -9.39 13.09 11.58
CA ASP A 56 -8.95 13.53 10.25
C ASP A 56 -7.61 14.27 10.38
N LEU A 57 -6.69 14.00 9.46
CA LEU A 57 -5.47 14.76 9.31
C LEU A 57 -5.74 15.91 8.35
N VAL A 58 -6.08 17.07 8.89
CA VAL A 58 -6.35 18.30 8.12
C VAL A 58 -5.65 19.48 8.79
N GLY A 59 -5.27 20.48 8.00
CA GLY A 59 -4.58 21.67 8.50
C GLY A 59 -4.70 22.86 7.55
N PRO A 60 -4.15 24.02 7.97
CA PRO A 60 -4.17 25.23 7.15
C PRO A 60 -3.55 25.02 5.78
N GLY A 61 -4.10 25.70 4.76
CA GLY A 61 -3.56 25.61 3.40
C GLY A 61 -3.74 24.25 2.74
N LEU A 62 -4.73 23.45 3.17
CA LEU A 62 -5.03 22.15 2.56
C LEU A 62 -5.24 22.27 1.04
N ARG A 63 -4.51 21.43 0.28
CA ARG A 63 -4.50 21.42 -1.19
C ARG A 63 -4.98 20.09 -1.73
N LEU A 64 -4.46 19.00 -1.17
CA LEU A 64 -4.79 17.62 -1.55
C LEU A 64 -5.32 16.88 -0.33
N LEU A 65 -6.53 16.36 -0.41
CA LEU A 65 -7.12 15.50 0.59
C LEU A 65 -7.20 14.07 0.08
N PHE A 66 -6.39 13.16 0.64
CA PHE A 66 -6.57 11.73 0.40
C PHE A 66 -7.72 11.20 1.26
N VAL A 67 -8.56 10.36 0.66
CA VAL A 67 -9.72 9.76 1.32
C VAL A 67 -9.58 8.24 1.24
N GLY A 68 -9.26 7.61 2.37
CA GLY A 68 -9.35 6.16 2.52
C GLY A 68 -10.79 5.68 2.58
N ILE A 69 -10.99 4.36 2.55
CA ILE A 69 -12.33 3.77 2.70
C ILE A 69 -12.75 3.89 4.17
N ASN A 70 -12.00 3.24 5.06
CA ASN A 70 -12.17 3.29 6.50
C ASN A 70 -10.85 2.90 7.19
N PRO A 71 -10.65 3.26 8.48
CA PRO A 71 -9.47 2.84 9.21
C PRO A 71 -9.39 1.31 9.35
N GLY A 72 -8.22 0.75 9.10
CA GLY A 72 -7.94 -0.62 9.56
C GLY A 72 -7.68 -0.65 11.07
N LEU A 73 -7.82 -1.82 11.70
CA LEU A 73 -7.59 -1.98 13.15
C LEU A 73 -6.23 -1.45 13.64
N VAL A 74 -5.16 -1.61 12.86
CA VAL A 74 -3.84 -1.06 13.20
C VAL A 74 -3.85 0.47 13.19
N SER A 75 -4.55 1.08 12.24
CA SER A 75 -4.71 2.54 12.19
C SER A 75 -5.50 3.06 13.39
N ALA A 76 -6.56 2.36 13.77
CA ALA A 76 -7.31 2.68 14.98
C ALA A 76 -6.47 2.54 16.26
N ALA A 77 -5.63 1.51 16.33
CA ALA A 77 -4.74 1.27 17.47
C ALA A 77 -3.63 2.32 17.63
N THR A 78 -3.17 2.93 16.53
CA THR A 78 -2.06 3.89 16.55
C THR A 78 -2.51 5.34 16.41
N GLY A 79 -3.75 5.59 15.97
CA GLY A 79 -4.21 6.91 15.54
C GLY A 79 -3.62 7.37 14.20
N LEU A 80 -2.88 6.51 13.50
CA LEU A 80 -2.18 6.86 12.25
C LEU A 80 -2.90 6.26 11.05
N HIS A 81 -3.20 7.09 10.03
CA HIS A 81 -3.80 6.63 8.79
C HIS A 81 -2.90 5.64 8.05
N PHE A 82 -3.49 4.66 7.35
CA PHE A 82 -2.77 3.66 6.54
C PHE A 82 -1.60 2.92 7.23
N ALA A 83 -1.67 2.72 8.55
CA ALA A 83 -0.54 2.27 9.38
C ALA A 83 -0.24 0.75 9.33
N ARG A 84 -1.12 -0.06 8.72
CA ARG A 84 -0.92 -1.51 8.64
C ARG A 84 0.33 -1.84 7.84
N ASN A 85 1.17 -2.75 8.37
CA ASN A 85 2.31 -3.26 7.63
C ASN A 85 1.88 -3.88 6.29
N GLY A 86 2.60 -3.56 5.21
CA GLY A 86 2.24 -3.94 3.84
C GLY A 86 1.26 -2.98 3.15
N ASN A 87 0.71 -1.97 3.84
CA ASN A 87 0.06 -0.85 3.17
C ASN A 87 1.13 -0.01 2.44
N ARG A 88 0.84 0.37 1.19
CA ARG A 88 1.79 1.03 0.29
C ARG A 88 1.59 2.53 0.16
N PHE A 89 0.72 3.14 0.97
CA PHE A 89 0.40 4.56 0.90
C PHE A 89 1.66 5.44 1.08
N TYR A 90 2.34 5.36 2.22
CA TYR A 90 3.55 6.16 2.47
C TYR A 90 4.71 5.84 1.51
N PRO A 91 5.00 4.56 1.18
CA PRO A 91 5.95 4.24 0.11
C PRO A 91 5.62 4.92 -1.22
N ALA A 92 4.34 4.92 -1.63
CA ALA A 92 3.89 5.56 -2.86
C ALA A 92 4.01 7.09 -2.78
N LEU A 93 3.70 7.72 -1.64
CA LEU A 93 3.90 9.17 -1.48
C LEU A 93 5.37 9.57 -1.62
N ARG A 94 6.31 8.77 -1.09
CA ARG A 94 7.75 9.01 -1.27
C ARG A 94 8.17 8.85 -2.71
N ALA A 95 7.78 7.75 -3.35
CA ALA A 95 8.06 7.51 -4.77
C ALA A 95 7.42 8.59 -5.66
N ALA A 96 6.28 9.16 -5.24
CA ALA A 96 5.63 10.26 -5.92
C ALA A 96 6.29 11.63 -5.63
N GLY A 97 7.25 11.74 -4.73
CA GLY A 97 7.78 13.04 -4.30
C GLY A 97 6.77 13.89 -3.52
N ILE A 98 5.67 13.30 -3.02
CA ILE A 98 4.66 13.93 -2.15
C ILE A 98 5.08 13.87 -0.67
N LEU A 99 6.01 12.98 -0.33
CA LEU A 99 6.65 12.90 0.97
C LEU A 99 8.18 12.85 0.79
N PRO A 100 8.98 13.49 1.66
CA PRO A 100 10.45 13.37 1.59
C PRO A 100 10.91 11.90 1.67
N ALA A 101 12.00 11.58 0.96
CA ALA A 101 12.47 10.20 0.82
C ALA A 101 12.96 9.58 2.14
N ASP A 102 13.44 10.41 3.07
CA ASP A 102 13.93 10.05 4.40
C ASP A 102 12.83 9.88 5.46
N VAL A 103 11.59 10.29 5.15
CA VAL A 103 10.44 10.11 6.04
C VAL A 103 9.85 8.70 5.89
N LEU A 104 10.38 7.78 6.68
CA LEU A 104 10.09 6.35 6.53
C LEU A 104 8.80 5.89 7.23
N LYS A 105 8.42 6.53 8.33
CA LYS A 105 7.31 6.08 9.19
C LYS A 105 6.09 7.00 9.11
N PRO A 106 4.87 6.46 9.32
CA PRO A 106 3.65 7.25 9.33
C PRO A 106 3.64 8.40 10.37
N GLU A 107 4.18 8.18 11.56
CA GLU A 107 4.25 9.19 12.62
C GLU A 107 5.10 10.40 12.22
N ASP A 108 6.23 10.16 11.56
CA ASP A 108 7.15 11.20 11.10
C ASP A 108 6.59 11.93 9.85
N ALA A 109 5.64 11.32 9.15
CA ALA A 109 5.02 11.88 7.95
C ALA A 109 3.96 12.95 8.25
N VAL A 110 3.32 12.91 9.43
CA VAL A 110 2.21 13.82 9.78
C VAL A 110 2.61 15.30 9.63
N PRO A 111 3.70 15.80 10.22
CA PRO A 111 4.10 17.20 10.07
C PRO A 111 4.42 17.56 8.61
N ALA A 112 5.17 16.70 7.91
CA ALA A 112 5.58 16.93 6.53
C ALA A 112 4.40 16.98 5.55
N LEU A 113 3.35 16.19 5.80
CA LEU A 113 2.12 16.23 5.01
C LEU A 113 1.38 17.55 5.22
N LEU A 114 1.18 17.96 6.48
CA LEU A 114 0.47 19.20 6.82
C LEU A 114 1.18 20.44 6.28
N GLU A 115 2.51 20.52 6.42
CA GLU A 115 3.31 21.63 5.87
C GLU A 115 3.15 21.77 4.36
N ARG A 116 2.96 20.65 3.66
CA ARG A 116 2.76 20.62 2.21
C ARG A 116 1.30 20.79 1.80
N GLY A 117 0.37 20.96 2.73
CA GLY A 117 -1.06 21.05 2.47
C GLY A 117 -1.65 19.73 1.99
N VAL A 118 -1.14 18.60 2.50
CA VAL A 118 -1.68 17.27 2.26
C VAL A 118 -2.42 16.78 3.50
N GLY A 119 -3.68 16.41 3.33
CA GLY A 119 -4.53 15.86 4.39
C GLY A 119 -4.95 14.43 4.11
N ILE A 120 -5.46 13.76 5.14
CA ILE A 120 -5.98 12.40 5.08
C ILE A 120 -7.27 12.29 5.90
N THR A 121 -8.31 11.72 5.30
CA THR A 121 -9.56 11.31 5.98
C THR A 121 -9.98 9.93 5.50
N ASN A 122 -11.12 9.43 5.97
CA ASN A 122 -11.80 8.26 5.44
C ASN A 122 -13.26 8.57 5.13
N LEU A 123 -13.85 7.85 4.15
CA LEU A 123 -15.28 7.91 3.89
C LEU A 123 -16.06 7.47 5.13
N VAL A 124 -15.76 6.27 5.63
CA VAL A 124 -16.41 5.72 6.83
C VAL A 124 -15.49 5.90 8.04
N PRO A 125 -15.95 6.56 9.12
CA PRO A 125 -15.10 6.85 10.29
C PRO A 125 -14.71 5.60 11.09
N ARG A 126 -15.55 4.58 11.08
CA ARG A 126 -15.45 3.41 11.95
C ARG A 126 -14.41 2.41 11.44
N ALA A 127 -13.55 1.96 12.35
CA ALA A 127 -12.56 0.96 12.05
C ALA A 127 -13.14 -0.46 11.93
N SER A 128 -12.63 -1.22 10.98
CA SER A 128 -12.98 -2.63 10.76
C SER A 128 -11.75 -3.46 10.40
N ALA A 129 -11.88 -4.80 10.45
CA ALA A 129 -10.79 -5.68 10.02
C ALA A 129 -10.64 -5.70 8.50
N ARG A 130 -11.77 -5.57 7.80
CA ARG A 130 -11.85 -5.52 6.34
C ARG A 130 -12.86 -4.48 5.85
N ALA A 131 -12.56 -3.88 4.71
CA ALA A 131 -13.41 -2.87 4.10
C ALA A 131 -14.73 -3.44 3.52
N ASP A 132 -14.82 -4.76 3.30
CA ASP A 132 -16.03 -5.46 2.85
C ASP A 132 -17.04 -5.72 3.99
N GLU A 133 -16.69 -5.35 5.22
CA GLU A 133 -17.62 -5.33 6.37
C GLU A 133 -18.46 -4.06 6.43
N LEU A 134 -18.21 -3.10 5.52
CA LEU A 134 -18.99 -1.86 5.43
C LEU A 134 -20.20 -2.08 4.55
N ASP A 135 -21.36 -1.60 4.99
CA ASP A 135 -22.54 -1.59 4.13
C ASP A 135 -22.55 -0.39 3.17
N ASP A 136 -23.40 -0.49 2.15
CA ASP A 136 -23.51 0.55 1.13
C ASP A 136 -24.00 1.90 1.70
N ASP A 137 -24.80 1.87 2.77
CA ASP A 137 -25.38 3.07 3.37
C ASP A 137 -24.32 3.82 4.18
N GLU A 138 -23.44 3.13 4.91
CA GLU A 138 -22.26 3.72 5.55
C GLU A 138 -21.39 4.48 4.53
N LEU A 139 -21.21 3.93 3.33
CA LEU A 139 -20.46 4.59 2.25
C LEU A 139 -21.17 5.84 1.72
N ARG A 140 -22.50 5.81 1.57
CA ARG A 140 -23.31 6.96 1.12
C ARG A 140 -23.34 8.06 2.18
N GLU A 141 -23.49 7.70 3.45
CA GLU A 141 -23.38 8.64 4.58
C GLU A 141 -21.97 9.24 4.68
N GLY A 142 -20.95 8.41 4.43
CA GLY A 142 -19.56 8.82 4.34
C GLY A 142 -19.30 9.88 3.28
N ARG A 143 -19.97 9.79 2.12
CA ARG A 143 -19.94 10.86 1.10
C ARG A 143 -20.49 12.17 1.67
N ALA A 144 -21.65 12.16 2.32
CA ALA A 144 -22.23 13.38 2.89
C ALA A 144 -21.32 14.01 3.97
N ARG A 145 -20.63 13.18 4.76
CA ARG A 145 -19.59 13.63 5.70
C ARG A 145 -18.42 14.28 4.98
N LEU A 146 -17.91 13.64 3.93
CA LEU A 146 -16.81 14.16 3.12
C LEU A 146 -17.16 15.51 2.49
N GLU A 147 -18.38 15.67 1.97
CA GLU A 147 -18.87 16.93 1.41
C GLU A 147 -18.80 18.08 2.45
N ARG A 148 -19.15 17.83 3.71
CA ARG A 148 -19.04 18.82 4.80
C ARG A 148 -17.58 19.17 5.09
N LEU A 149 -16.70 18.18 5.20
CA LEU A 149 -15.26 18.38 5.44
C LEU A 149 -14.62 19.20 4.29
N VAL A 150 -15.01 18.93 3.06
CA VAL A 150 -14.53 19.66 1.87
C VAL A 150 -15.06 21.09 1.85
N ALA A 151 -16.31 21.32 2.25
CA ALA A 151 -16.86 22.66 2.37
C ALA A 151 -16.12 23.51 3.43
N GLU A 152 -15.71 22.87 4.54
CA GLU A 152 -14.98 23.52 5.62
C GLU A 152 -13.52 23.84 5.24
N HIS A 153 -12.79 22.85 4.73
CA HIS A 153 -11.34 22.99 4.50
C HIS A 153 -10.96 23.40 3.07
N ARG A 154 -11.91 23.38 2.14
CA ARG A 154 -11.77 23.79 0.74
C ARG A 154 -10.47 23.31 0.06
N PRO A 155 -10.15 22.00 0.08
CA PRO A 155 -9.03 21.46 -0.68
C PRO A 155 -9.21 21.76 -2.19
N ARG A 156 -8.11 21.83 -2.93
CA ARG A 156 -8.15 21.94 -4.40
C ARG A 156 -8.50 20.60 -5.06
N VAL A 157 -8.03 19.51 -4.47
CA VAL A 157 -8.24 18.14 -4.95
C VAL A 157 -8.66 17.23 -3.80
N VAL A 158 -9.64 16.38 -4.07
CA VAL A 158 -10.01 15.25 -3.22
C VAL A 158 -9.72 13.96 -3.97
N ALA A 159 -8.90 13.08 -3.40
CA ALA A 159 -8.48 11.82 -4.02
C ALA A 159 -8.99 10.61 -3.22
N VAL A 160 -10.01 9.91 -3.73
CA VAL A 160 -10.60 8.72 -3.10
C VAL A 160 -9.82 7.47 -3.46
N ALA A 161 -9.22 6.81 -2.47
CA ALA A 161 -8.38 5.64 -2.63
C ALA A 161 -9.18 4.32 -2.64
N GLY A 162 -9.80 4.03 -3.78
CA GLY A 162 -10.53 2.78 -4.02
C GLY A 162 -11.78 2.96 -4.88
N ILE A 163 -11.73 2.46 -6.10
CA ILE A 163 -12.82 2.62 -7.08
C ILE A 163 -14.14 2.00 -6.64
N THR A 164 -14.13 0.84 -5.96
CA THR A 164 -15.38 0.19 -5.53
C THR A 164 -16.12 1.04 -4.50
N ALA A 165 -15.42 1.51 -3.45
CA ALA A 165 -16.00 2.38 -2.44
C ALA A 165 -16.50 3.69 -3.04
N TYR A 166 -15.74 4.28 -3.98
CA TYR A 166 -16.16 5.45 -4.72
C TYR A 166 -17.48 5.22 -5.48
N ARG A 167 -17.54 4.17 -6.31
CA ARG A 167 -18.73 3.86 -7.12
C ARG A 167 -19.97 3.69 -6.25
N THR A 168 -19.84 3.06 -5.09
CA THR A 168 -20.94 2.89 -4.14
C THR A 168 -21.34 4.22 -3.49
N ALA A 169 -20.37 4.94 -2.91
CA ALA A 169 -20.62 6.19 -2.18
C ALA A 169 -21.21 7.30 -3.07
N PHE A 170 -20.78 7.36 -4.34
CA PHE A 170 -21.22 8.39 -5.30
C PHE A 170 -22.34 7.92 -6.23
N GLY A 171 -22.68 6.62 -6.24
CA GLY A 171 -23.69 6.06 -7.14
C GLY A 171 -23.23 5.93 -8.60
N GLU A 172 -21.93 6.04 -8.86
CA GLU A 172 -21.35 6.15 -10.22
C GLU A 172 -20.77 4.84 -10.70
N ARG A 173 -21.63 3.85 -10.96
CA ARG A 173 -21.25 2.45 -11.29
C ARG A 173 -20.22 2.29 -12.41
N ARG A 174 -20.10 3.24 -13.34
CA ARG A 174 -19.20 3.20 -14.50
C ARG A 174 -17.93 4.04 -14.35
N ALA A 175 -17.72 4.70 -13.20
CA ALA A 175 -16.54 5.52 -12.96
C ALA A 175 -15.24 4.72 -13.19
N SER A 176 -14.21 5.37 -13.71
CA SER A 176 -12.86 4.83 -13.88
C SER A 176 -11.88 5.54 -12.93
N ALA A 177 -10.67 4.99 -12.78
CA ALA A 177 -9.61 5.72 -12.09
C ALA A 177 -9.22 7.00 -12.85
N GLY A 178 -8.63 7.97 -12.13
CA GLY A 178 -8.24 9.28 -12.65
C GLY A 178 -9.17 10.39 -12.16
N GLU A 179 -9.12 11.54 -12.84
CA GLU A 179 -10.02 12.67 -12.61
C GLU A 179 -11.46 12.34 -13.02
N GLN A 180 -12.41 12.81 -12.24
CA GLN A 180 -13.84 12.63 -12.47
C GLN A 180 -14.46 13.93 -13.00
N GLU A 181 -15.52 13.83 -13.80
CA GLU A 181 -16.29 15.00 -14.26
C GLU A 181 -16.99 15.73 -13.09
N ARG A 182 -17.37 14.98 -12.05
CA ARG A 182 -17.94 15.52 -10.82
C ARG A 182 -16.89 16.25 -9.99
N THR A 183 -17.30 17.33 -9.33
CA THR A 183 -16.56 17.98 -8.24
C THR A 183 -17.23 17.77 -6.87
N ILE A 184 -16.50 18.05 -5.78
CA ILE A 184 -17.07 18.21 -4.44
C ILE A 184 -16.90 19.68 -4.05
N GLY A 185 -17.96 20.47 -4.16
CA GLY A 185 -17.83 21.93 -4.13
C GLY A 185 -16.90 22.39 -5.26
N ASP A 186 -15.89 23.19 -4.91
CA ASP A 186 -14.86 23.66 -5.85
C ASP A 186 -13.71 22.66 -6.04
N ALA A 187 -13.68 21.56 -5.27
CA ALA A 187 -12.59 20.60 -5.31
C ALA A 187 -12.75 19.64 -6.49
N ARG A 188 -11.68 19.49 -7.28
CA ARG A 188 -11.57 18.46 -8.32
C ARG A 188 -11.56 17.08 -7.66
N LEU A 189 -12.35 16.16 -8.18
CA LEU A 189 -12.48 14.82 -7.59
C LEU A 189 -11.68 13.81 -8.40
N TRP A 190 -10.89 13.02 -7.69
CA TRP A 190 -10.04 11.98 -8.26
C TRP A 190 -10.34 10.64 -7.63
N VAL A 191 -10.25 9.58 -8.42
CA VAL A 191 -10.24 8.20 -7.93
C VAL A 191 -8.88 7.60 -8.19
N VAL A 192 -8.21 7.18 -7.11
CA VAL A 192 -6.88 6.58 -7.17
C VAL A 192 -6.91 5.13 -6.69
N PRO A 193 -5.95 4.28 -7.09
CA PRO A 193 -5.95 2.88 -6.67
C PRO A 193 -5.79 2.74 -5.15
N ASN A 194 -6.40 1.71 -4.56
CA ASN A 194 -6.29 1.47 -3.12
C ASN A 194 -4.88 0.94 -2.76
N PRO A 195 -4.18 1.53 -1.75
CA PRO A 195 -2.80 1.17 -1.41
C PRO A 195 -2.66 -0.11 -0.56
N SER A 196 -3.77 -0.71 -0.12
CA SER A 196 -3.77 -1.94 0.67
C SER A 196 -2.92 -3.02 0.01
N GLY A 197 -2.14 -3.76 0.82
CA GLY A 197 -1.36 -4.91 0.34
C GLY A 197 -2.23 -6.04 -0.22
N LEU A 198 -3.54 -6.03 0.03
CA LEU A 198 -4.50 -6.98 -0.54
C LEU A 198 -4.83 -6.67 -2.02
N ASN A 199 -4.57 -5.44 -2.48
CA ASN A 199 -4.77 -5.08 -3.88
C ASN A 199 -3.60 -5.57 -4.73
N ALA A 200 -3.71 -6.77 -5.29
CA ALA A 200 -2.65 -7.39 -6.10
C ALA A 200 -2.32 -6.64 -7.40
N HIS A 201 -3.22 -5.79 -7.90
CA HIS A 201 -3.06 -5.07 -9.17
C HIS A 201 -2.29 -3.76 -9.03
N ALA A 202 -2.15 -3.23 -7.81
CA ALA A 202 -1.36 -2.05 -7.57
C ALA A 202 0.09 -2.44 -7.22
N THR A 203 1.05 -1.62 -7.62
CA THR A 203 2.44 -1.60 -7.13
C THR A 203 2.74 -0.23 -6.53
N VAL A 204 3.85 -0.09 -5.79
CA VAL A 204 4.29 1.22 -5.29
C VAL A 204 4.44 2.23 -6.44
N ALA A 205 4.99 1.79 -7.58
CA ALA A 205 5.18 2.63 -8.76
C ALA A 205 3.82 3.10 -9.34
N SER A 206 2.90 2.18 -9.62
CA SER A 206 1.59 2.56 -10.17
C SER A 206 0.77 3.45 -9.23
N LEU A 207 0.95 3.26 -7.90
CA LEU A 207 0.32 4.13 -6.90
C LEU A 207 0.98 5.52 -6.93
N ALA A 208 2.31 5.56 -7.03
CA ALA A 208 3.06 6.81 -7.09
C ALA A 208 2.70 7.64 -8.32
N ASP A 209 2.48 7.00 -9.47
CA ASP A 209 2.03 7.67 -10.70
C ASP A 209 0.64 8.30 -10.49
N ALA A 210 -0.34 7.51 -10.08
CA ALA A 210 -1.71 8.00 -9.86
C ALA A 210 -1.82 9.06 -8.74
N TYR A 211 -1.04 8.90 -7.66
CA TYR A 211 -1.01 9.88 -6.57
C TYR A 211 -0.29 11.15 -7.00
N GLY A 212 0.75 11.01 -7.82
CA GLY A 212 1.48 12.11 -8.44
C GLY A 212 0.57 12.97 -9.31
N GLU A 213 -0.24 12.37 -10.17
CA GLU A 213 -1.21 13.10 -11.01
C GLU A 213 -2.20 13.93 -10.17
N ALA A 214 -2.75 13.33 -9.10
CA ALA A 214 -3.64 14.05 -8.18
C ALA A 214 -2.91 15.18 -7.42
N ALA A 215 -1.62 14.98 -7.09
CA ALA A 215 -0.78 16.00 -6.46
C ALA A 215 -0.45 17.16 -7.40
N ASP A 216 -0.13 16.86 -8.65
CA ASP A 216 0.11 17.86 -9.70
C ASP A 216 -1.17 18.67 -9.97
N ALA A 217 -2.33 18.00 -9.98
CA ALA A 217 -3.64 18.64 -10.06
C ALA A 217 -3.95 19.58 -8.88
N ALA A 218 -3.42 19.27 -7.69
CA ALA A 218 -3.48 20.15 -6.51
C ALA A 218 -2.42 21.28 -6.54
N GLY A 219 -1.54 21.26 -7.55
CA GLY A 219 -0.41 22.16 -7.77
C GLY A 219 0.79 21.90 -6.85
N LEU A 220 0.84 20.74 -6.18
CA LEU A 220 1.94 20.42 -5.28
C LEU A 220 3.23 20.32 -6.08
N GLN A 221 4.29 20.97 -5.60
CA GLN A 221 5.62 20.77 -6.18
C GLN A 221 6.12 19.40 -5.71
N ARG A 222 6.46 18.52 -6.66
CA ARG A 222 7.02 17.20 -6.35
C ARG A 222 8.47 17.37 -5.90
N LEU A 223 8.83 16.65 -4.84
CA LEU A 223 10.22 16.57 -4.40
C LEU A 223 10.96 15.67 -5.37
N HIS A 224 12.01 16.18 -5.97
CA HIS A 224 12.98 15.36 -6.69
C HIS A 224 14.01 14.86 -5.67
N ALA A 225 14.38 13.58 -5.78
CA ALA A 225 15.53 13.02 -5.07
C ALA A 225 16.83 13.48 -5.75
#